data_AF-A0A819CWB0-F1
#
_entry.id   AF-A0A819CWB0-F1
#
_cell.length_a   1.000
_cell.length_b   1.000
_cell.length_c   1.000
_cell.angle_alpha   90.00
_cell.angle_beta   90.00
_cell.angle_gamma   90.00
#
_symmetry.space_group_name_H-M   'P 1'
#
loop_
_entity.id
_entity.type
_entity.pdbx_description
1 polymer ?
#
loop_
_entity_poly.entity_id
_entity_poly.type
_entity_poly.pdbx_seq_one_letter_code
_entity_poly.pdbx_strand_id
1 'polypeptide(L)'
;MFIQIFNTIFAFALPIFLNLLVIYASIRHIRIKAALRKSQHYVSAREKFHRSLVIQFVCFYTIWAGLWSPNIIVYQASINQKNIIYIVGILNYIDIVIDPIIIAALDFRLWHTWRINWIRVNKKY
;
A
#
# COMPACT_ATOMS: atom_id res chain seq x y z
N MET A 1 28.87 10.30 -0.04
CA MET A 1 27.92 11.39 -0.34
C MET A 1 27.09 11.13 -1.59
N PHE A 2 27.68 10.94 -2.77
CA PHE A 2 26.92 10.66 -4.02
C PHE A 2 25.98 9.44 -3.91
N ILE A 3 26.46 8.32 -3.38
CA ILE A 3 25.68 7.08 -3.21
C ILE A 3 24.50 7.27 -2.24
N GLN A 4 24.69 8.05 -1.17
CA GLN A 4 23.63 8.35 -0.19
C GLN A 4 22.51 9.20 -0.82
N ILE A 5 22.88 10.24 -1.58
CA ILE A 5 21.94 11.09 -2.30
C ILE A 5 21.21 10.28 -3.37
N PHE A 6 21.93 9.47 -4.15
CA PHE A 6 21.33 8.59 -5.17
C PHE A 6 20.32 7.62 -4.55
N ASN A 7 20.69 6.92 -3.48
CA ASN A 7 19.78 6.01 -2.78
C ASN A 7 18.59 6.76 -2.17
N THR A 8 18.77 7.97 -1.65
CA THR A 8 17.65 8.76 -1.15
C THR A 8 16.69 9.14 -2.28
N ILE A 9 17.19 9.53 -3.44
CA ILE A 9 16.32 9.91 -4.56
C ILE A 9 15.58 8.69 -5.10
N PHE A 10 16.29 7.62 -5.44
CA PHE A 10 15.73 6.47 -6.14
C PHE A 10 15.01 5.49 -5.21
N ALA A 11 15.52 5.23 -4.01
CA ALA A 11 14.82 4.39 -3.06
C ALA A 11 13.70 5.17 -2.38
N PHE A 12 13.85 6.44 -2.02
CA PHE A 12 12.83 7.12 -1.20
C PHE A 12 11.94 8.09 -1.97
N ALA A 13 12.55 9.14 -2.51
CA ALA A 13 11.80 10.29 -3.03
C ALA A 13 10.97 9.93 -4.26
N LEU A 14 11.53 9.14 -5.17
CA LEU A 14 10.88 8.73 -6.40
C LEU A 14 9.65 7.85 -6.17
N PRO A 15 9.72 6.73 -5.41
CA PRO A 15 8.52 5.93 -5.14
C PRO A 15 7.49 6.71 -4.31
N ILE A 16 7.89 7.54 -3.35
CA ILE A 16 6.94 8.39 -2.61
C ILE A 16 6.22 9.35 -3.55
N PHE A 17 6.95 10.04 -4.41
CA PHE A 17 6.37 10.98 -5.36
C PHE A 17 5.42 10.30 -6.34
N LEU A 18 5.81 9.14 -6.89
CA LEU A 18 4.95 8.34 -7.76
C LEU A 18 3.69 7.88 -7.02
N ASN A 19 3.81 7.41 -5.78
CA ASN A 19 2.68 6.96 -4.98
C ASN A 19 1.71 8.12 -4.69
N LEU A 20 2.22 9.30 -4.34
CA LEU A 20 1.41 10.51 -4.16
C LEU A 20 0.68 10.92 -5.45
N LEU A 21 1.35 10.85 -6.59
CA LEU A 21 0.72 11.12 -7.89
C LEU A 21 -0.39 10.11 -8.21
N VAL A 22 -0.16 8.82 -7.95
CA VAL A 22 -1.15 7.76 -8.16
C VAL A 22 -2.36 7.95 -7.23
N ILE A 23 -2.13 8.26 -5.95
CA ILE A 23 -3.19 8.56 -4.98
C ILE A 23 -3.99 9.78 -5.43
N TYR A 24 -3.31 10.86 -5.82
CA TYR A 24 -3.95 12.08 -6.30
C TYR A 24 -4.79 11.83 -7.56
N ALA A 25 -4.22 11.13 -8.56
CA ALA A 25 -4.94 10.75 -9.77
C ALA A 25 -6.16 9.90 -9.47
N SER A 26 -6.05 8.97 -8.52
CA SER A 26 -7.13 8.10 -8.09
C SER A 26 -8.26 8.86 -7.38
N ILE A 27 -7.92 9.78 -6.46
CA ILE A 27 -8.89 10.66 -5.79
C ILE A 27 -9.57 11.58 -6.80
N ARG A 28 -8.79 12.17 -7.72
CA ARG A 28 -9.29 13.04 -8.79
C ARG A 28 -10.27 12.30 -9.70
N HIS A 29 -9.94 11.06 -10.09
CA HIS A 29 -10.80 10.22 -10.90
C HIS A 29 -12.12 9.91 -10.18
N ILE A 30 -12.10 9.61 -8.88
CA ILE A 30 -13.31 9.41 -8.08
C ILE A 30 -14.13 10.70 -7.99
N ARG A 31 -13.50 11.86 -7.76
CA ARG A 31 -14.20 13.15 -7.68
C ARG A 31 -14.86 13.54 -9.00
N ILE A 32 -14.17 13.38 -10.13
CA ILE A 32 -14.72 13.67 -11.47
C ILE A 32 -15.92 12.77 -11.75
N LYS A 33 -15.80 11.46 -11.47
CA LYS A 33 -16.91 10.51 -11.64
C LYS A 33 -18.07 10.80 -10.68
N ALA A 34 -17.80 11.21 -9.45
CA ALA A 34 -18.83 11.60 -8.49
C ALA A 34 -19.58 12.88 -8.93
N ALA A 35 -18.90 13.84 -9.56
CA ALA A 35 -19.52 15.04 -10.12
C ALA A 35 -20.42 14.72 -11.32
N LEU A 36 -19.96 13.85 -12.22
CA LEU A 36 -20.76 13.33 -13.35
C LEU A 36 -21.95 12.48 -12.88
N ARG A 37 -21.85 11.83 -11.72
CA ARG A 37 -22.92 11.02 -11.12
C ARG A 37 -24.08 11.85 -10.56
N LYS A 38 -23.91 13.15 -10.29
CA LYS A 38 -25.04 14.00 -9.87
C LYS A 38 -26.16 14.06 -10.92
N SER A 39 -25.88 13.65 -12.17
CA SER A 39 -26.87 13.52 -13.25
C SER A 39 -27.28 12.07 -13.59
N GLN A 40 -26.71 11.04 -12.96
CA GLN A 40 -27.05 9.62 -13.26
C GLN A 40 -27.37 8.83 -11.98
N HIS A 41 -28.63 8.36 -11.87
CA HIS A 41 -29.15 7.67 -10.69
C HIS A 41 -28.67 6.22 -10.48
N TYR A 42 -27.96 5.62 -11.44
CA TYR A 42 -27.54 4.22 -11.38
C TYR A 42 -26.02 4.07 -11.17
N VAL A 43 -25.62 3.41 -10.09
CA VAL A 43 -24.21 3.07 -9.82
C VAL A 43 -23.92 1.68 -10.37
N SER A 44 -23.02 1.59 -11.36
CA SER A 44 -22.60 0.31 -11.92
C SER A 44 -21.71 -0.48 -10.93
N ALA A 45 -21.88 -1.80 -10.88
CA ALA A 45 -21.09 -2.69 -10.01
C ALA A 45 -19.57 -2.61 -10.27
N ARG A 46 -19.16 -2.32 -11.52
CA ARG A 46 -17.76 -2.10 -11.90
C ARG A 46 -17.15 -0.89 -11.20
N GLU A 47 -17.96 0.12 -10.94
CA GLU A 47 -17.51 1.37 -10.35
C GLU A 47 -17.36 1.28 -8.83
N LYS A 48 -18.23 0.52 -8.17
CA LYS A 48 -18.08 0.15 -6.75
C LYS A 48 -16.77 -0.62 -6.53
N PHE A 49 -16.42 -1.50 -7.46
CA PHE A 49 -15.15 -2.22 -7.44
C PHE A 49 -13.93 -1.28 -7.59
N HIS A 50 -13.94 -0.36 -8.54
CA HIS A 50 -12.85 0.62 -8.68
C HIS A 50 -12.69 1.51 -7.46
N ARG A 51 -13.79 1.95 -6.83
CA ARG A 51 -13.71 2.76 -5.61
C ARG A 51 -13.10 1.99 -4.44
N SER A 52 -13.48 0.72 -4.28
CA SER A 52 -12.86 -0.18 -3.30
C SER A 52 -11.37 -0.34 -3.55
N LEU A 53 -10.99 -0.61 -4.79
CA LEU A 53 -9.59 -0.80 -5.19
C LEU A 53 -8.73 0.44 -4.92
N VAL A 54 -9.25 1.64 -5.18
CA VAL A 54 -8.54 2.88 -4.86
C VAL A 54 -8.35 3.05 -3.35
N ILE A 55 -9.38 2.80 -2.53
CA ILE A 55 -9.26 2.90 -1.06
C ILE A 55 -8.21 1.91 -0.57
N GLN A 56 -8.22 0.70 -1.11
CA GLN A 56 -7.25 -0.34 -0.79
C GLN A 56 -5.82 0.08 -1.12
N PHE A 57 -5.60 0.61 -2.33
CA PHE A 57 -4.32 1.18 -2.75
C PHE A 57 -3.85 2.32 -1.84
N VAL A 58 -4.76 3.22 -1.45
CA VAL A 58 -4.43 4.34 -0.53
C VAL A 58 -4.02 3.81 0.84
N CYS A 59 -4.78 2.87 1.42
CA CYS A 59 -4.46 2.27 2.71
C CYS A 59 -3.11 1.55 2.70
N PHE A 60 -2.86 0.71 1.67
CA PHE A 60 -1.59 0.02 1.50
C PHE A 60 -0.42 0.99 1.45
N TYR A 61 -0.46 1.99 0.57
CA TYR A 61 0.63 2.94 0.42
C TYR A 61 0.84 3.85 1.64
N THR A 62 -0.22 4.14 2.40
CA THR A 62 -0.09 4.92 3.65
C THR A 62 0.68 4.13 4.71
N ILE A 63 0.35 2.84 4.87
CA ILE A 63 1.01 1.95 5.84
C ILE A 63 2.46 1.72 5.42
N TRP A 64 2.68 1.39 4.15
CA TRP A 64 4.01 1.18 3.57
C TRP A 64 4.91 2.40 3.76
N ALA A 65 4.43 3.61 3.43
CA ALA A 65 5.22 4.82 3.62
C ALA A 65 5.57 5.08 5.10
N GLY A 66 4.63 4.80 6.02
CA GLY A 66 4.85 4.99 7.45
C GLY A 66 5.83 4.00 8.07
N LEU A 67 5.78 2.73 7.67
CA LEU A 67 6.67 1.67 8.18
C LEU A 67 8.06 1.72 7.55
N TRP A 68 8.15 2.09 6.27
CA TRP A 68 9.39 2.06 5.53
C TRP A 68 10.23 3.34 5.65
N SER A 69 9.58 4.51 5.75
CA SER A 69 10.28 5.81 5.83
C SER A 69 11.30 5.94 6.97
N PRO A 70 11.04 5.44 8.20
CA PRO A 70 12.02 5.47 9.29
C PRO A 70 13.33 4.76 8.94
N ASN A 71 13.28 3.70 8.13
CA ASN A 71 14.46 2.91 7.76
C ASN A 71 15.44 3.69 6.90
N ILE A 72 14.93 4.38 5.89
CA ILE A 72 15.78 5.20 5.03
C ILE A 72 16.32 6.41 5.77
N ILE A 73 15.49 7.07 6.59
CA ILE A 73 15.94 8.24 7.35
C ILE A 73 17.12 7.86 8.25
N VAL A 74 17.02 6.75 8.98
CA VAL A 74 18.08 6.28 9.89
C VAL A 74 19.34 5.86 9.14
N TYR A 75 19.18 5.17 8.00
CA TYR A 75 20.29 4.77 7.14
C TYR A 75 21.04 5.98 6.54
N GLN A 76 20.31 7.02 6.11
CA GLN A 76 20.90 8.20 5.46
C GLN A 76 21.44 9.20 6.47
N ALA A 77 20.78 9.39 7.61
CA ALA A 77 21.23 10.27 8.68
C ALA A 77 22.44 9.72 9.45
N SER A 78 22.94 8.52 9.09
CA SER A 78 24.09 7.87 9.73
C SER A 78 23.93 7.78 11.26
N ILE A 79 22.69 7.59 11.73
CA ILE A 79 22.36 7.54 13.15
C ILE A 79 22.90 6.22 13.71
N ASN A 80 23.98 6.29 14.47
CA ASN A 80 24.69 5.12 14.97
C ASN A 80 24.21 4.66 16.37
N GLN A 81 22.95 4.97 16.71
CA GLN A 81 22.36 4.57 17.98
C GLN A 81 21.75 3.18 17.86
N LYS A 82 22.29 2.21 18.60
CA LYS A 82 21.87 0.80 18.57
C LYS A 82 20.36 0.61 18.79
N ASN A 83 19.77 1.37 19.71
CA ASN A 83 18.33 1.27 20.01
C ASN A 83 17.47 1.72 18.82
N ILE A 84 17.86 2.79 18.12
CA ILE A 84 17.13 3.31 16.96
C ILE A 84 17.23 2.31 15.81
N ILE A 85 18.42 1.81 15.52
CA ILE A 85 18.65 0.81 14.46
C ILE A 85 17.81 -0.45 14.71
N TYR A 86 17.72 -0.90 15.97
CA TYR A 86 16.92 -2.08 16.33
C TYR A 86 15.41 -1.86 16.13
N ILE A 87 14.87 -0.74 16.62
CA ILE A 87 13.44 -0.39 16.43
C ILE A 87 13.09 -0.33 14.95
N VAL A 88 13.95 0.30 14.15
CA VAL A 88 13.76 0.46 12.71
C VAL A 88 13.87 -0.87 11.97
N GLY A 89 14.77 -1.75 12.41
CA GLY A 89 14.86 -3.12 11.91
C GLY A 89 13.57 -3.92 12.17
N ILE A 90 12.97 -3.77 13.35
CA ILE A 90 11.68 -4.40 13.68
C ILE A 90 10.57 -3.83 12.79
N LEU A 91 10.49 -2.50 12.63
CA LEU A 91 9.49 -1.86 11.77
C LEU A 91 9.58 -2.38 10.33
N ASN A 92 10.80 -2.55 9.81
CA ASN A 92 11.02 -3.10 8.47
C ASN A 92 10.61 -4.59 8.38
N TYR A 93 10.85 -5.37 9.42
CA TYR A 93 10.40 -6.77 9.46
C TYR A 93 8.86 -6.87 9.49
N ILE A 94 8.23 -6.01 10.30
CA ILE A 94 6.77 -5.90 10.38
C ILE A 94 6.19 -5.52 9.01
N ASP A 95 6.79 -4.57 8.30
CA ASP A 95 6.38 -4.16 6.94
C ASP A 95 6.32 -5.37 5.99
N ILE A 96 7.43 -6.12 5.90
CA ILE A 96 7.54 -7.30 5.03
C ILE A 96 6.49 -8.37 5.36
N VAL A 97 6.17 -8.57 6.64
CA VAL A 97 5.18 -9.56 7.08
C VAL A 97 3.74 -9.08 6.86
N ILE A 98 3.49 -7.79 7.05
CA ILE A 98 2.17 -7.18 6.95
C ILE A 98 1.76 -6.98 5.49
N ASP A 99 2.69 -6.75 4.57
CA ASP A 99 2.42 -6.59 3.12
C ASP A 99 1.46 -7.64 2.53
N PRO A 100 1.76 -8.96 2.61
CA PRO A 100 0.85 -9.99 2.09
C PRO A 100 -0.47 -10.06 2.86
N ILE A 101 -0.49 -9.71 4.15
CA ILE A 101 -1.72 -9.68 4.98
C ILE A 101 -2.63 -8.54 4.52
N ILE A 102 -2.07 -7.35 4.27
CA ILE A 102 -2.80 -6.21 3.74
C ILE A 102 -3.34 -6.54 2.35
N ILE A 103 -2.51 -7.08 1.45
CA ILE A 103 -2.95 -7.48 0.12
C ILE A 103 -4.08 -8.52 0.20
N ALA A 104 -3.98 -9.50 1.10
CA ALA A 104 -5.01 -10.51 1.30
C ALA A 104 -6.29 -9.98 1.95
N ALA A 105 -6.19 -9.04 2.88
CA ALA A 105 -7.33 -8.40 3.54
C ALA A 105 -8.07 -7.43 2.60
N LEU A 106 -7.33 -6.76 1.71
CA LEU A 106 -7.88 -5.83 0.75
C LEU A 106 -8.48 -6.57 -0.46
N ASP A 107 -7.86 -7.64 -0.95
CA ASP A 107 -8.42 -8.38 -2.08
C ASP A 107 -9.50 -9.39 -1.63
N PHE A 108 -10.75 -8.93 -1.62
CA PHE A 108 -11.92 -9.78 -1.35
C PHE A 108 -11.99 -10.99 -2.30
N ARG A 109 -11.43 -10.90 -3.52
CA ARG A 109 -11.37 -12.03 -4.46
C ARG A 109 -10.33 -13.06 -4.04
N LEU A 110 -9.20 -12.61 -3.52
CA LEU A 110 -8.19 -13.49 -2.94
C LEU A 110 -8.79 -14.25 -1.75
N TRP A 111 -9.46 -13.55 -0.83
CA TRP A 111 -10.17 -14.17 0.29
C TRP A 111 -11.21 -15.20 -0.16
N HIS A 112 -12.05 -14.85 -1.14
CA HIS A 112 -13.07 -15.75 -1.67
C HIS A 112 -12.46 -16.99 -2.34
N THR A 113 -11.39 -16.82 -3.12
CA THR A 113 -10.67 -17.92 -3.77
C THR A 113 -9.96 -18.80 -2.75
N TRP A 114 -9.35 -18.19 -1.72
CA TRP A 114 -8.72 -18.88 -0.60
C TRP A 114 -9.73 -19.73 0.17
N ARG A 115 -10.90 -19.17 0.48
CA ARG A 115 -11.98 -19.89 1.17
C ARG A 115 -12.47 -21.10 0.38
N ILE A 116 -12.64 -20.95 -0.94
CA ILE A 116 -13.02 -22.07 -1.83
C ILE A 116 -11.95 -23.16 -1.83
N ASN A 117 -10.68 -22.78 -1.99
CA ASN A 117 -9.57 -23.74 -2.01
C ASN A 117 -9.41 -24.43 -0.66
N TRP A 118 -9.54 -23.70 0.45
CA TRP A 118 -9.47 -24.26 1.80
C TRP A 118 -10.58 -25.30 2.05
N ILE A 119 -11.82 -25.00 1.67
CA ILE A 119 -12.94 -25.95 1.77
C ILE A 119 -12.70 -27.19 0.90
N ARG A 120 -12.06 -27.03 -0.27
CA ARG A 120 -11.75 -28.12 -1.18
C ARG A 120 -10.63 -29.02 -0.64
N VAL A 121 -9.61 -28.45 0.03
CA VAL A 121 -8.56 -29.22 0.71
C VAL A 121 -9.14 -29.98 1.91
N ASN A 122 -10.01 -29.32 2.70
CA ASN A 122 -10.61 -29.91 3.90
C ASN A 122 -11.72 -30.93 3.63
N LYS A 123 -12.13 -31.12 2.37
CA LYS A 123 -13.05 -32.19 1.92
C LYS A 123 -12.32 -33.39 1.32
N LYS A 124 -11.01 -33.25 1.06
CA LYS A 124 -10.18 -34.29 0.43
C LYS A 124 -9.42 -35.13 1.45
N TYR A 125 -9.46 -34.72 2.72
CA TYR A 125 -9.07 -35.45 3.91
C TYR A 125 -10.32 -35.60 4.80
#